data_AF-A0A5B9EDQ3-F1
#
_entry.id   AF-A0A5B9EDQ3-F1
#
_cell.length_a   1.000
_cell.length_b   1.000
_cell.length_c   1.000
_cell.angle_alpha   90.00
_cell.angle_beta   90.00
_cell.angle_gamma   90.00
#
_symmetry.space_group_name_H-M   'P 1'
#
loop_
_entity.id
_entity.type
_entity.pdbx_description
1 polymer ?
#
loop_
_entity_poly.entity_id
_entity_poly.type
_entity_poly.pdbx_seq_one_letter_code
_entity_poly.pdbx_strand_id
1 'polypeptide(L)'
;MSTVQQEAGKIDQLKEHSADELEVVAGRERENLEGWIPALASDEEVRESLEKAFDYRGDVTITKKDGVILEGYIFDRRSGTSLRDSFIRIIPAKGDRAKVNVAYGDIAALAFTGRDAAAGKSFEAWVKKYWEKKAAGETNIGIEAEKLD
;
A
#
# COMPACT_ATOMS: atom_id res chain seq x y z
N MET A 1 12.48 1.57 32.32
CA MET A 1 13.92 1.79 32.13
C MET A 1 14.49 0.51 31.53
N SER A 2 14.55 0.41 30.19
CA SER A 2 15.22 -0.71 29.53
C SER A 2 16.72 -0.51 29.69
N THR A 3 17.47 -1.51 30.15
CA THR A 3 18.91 -1.37 30.41
C THR A 3 19.67 -1.22 29.09
N VAL A 4 20.78 -0.48 29.09
CA VAL A 4 21.67 -0.27 27.92
C VAL A 4 22.07 -1.59 27.23
N GLN A 5 22.15 -2.68 28.00
CA GLN A 5 22.40 -4.04 27.50
C GLN A 5 21.26 -4.61 26.64
N GLN A 6 20.01 -4.29 26.98
CA GLN A 6 18.82 -4.72 26.24
C GLN A 6 18.68 -3.93 24.93
N GLU A 7 19.02 -2.64 24.95
CA GLU A 7 19.08 -1.83 23.75
C GLU A 7 20.19 -2.31 22.81
N ALA A 8 21.40 -2.58 23.32
CA ALA A 8 22.51 -3.11 22.53
C ALA A 8 22.17 -4.44 21.84
N GLY A 9 21.51 -5.38 22.54
CA GLY A 9 21.08 -6.66 21.95
C GLY A 9 19.99 -6.51 20.88
N LYS A 10 19.04 -5.60 21.08
CA LYS A 10 17.99 -5.30 20.09
C LYS A 10 18.55 -4.64 18.82
N ILE A 11 19.63 -3.87 18.98
CA ILE A 11 20.34 -3.18 17.91
C ILE A 11 21.16 -4.15 17.04
N ASP A 12 21.73 -5.21 17.61
CA ASP A 12 22.41 -6.26 16.83
C ASP A 12 21.41 -7.14 16.07
N GLN A 13 20.25 -7.44 16.66
CA GLN A 13 19.16 -8.14 15.95
C GLN A 13 18.68 -7.36 14.70
N LEU A 14 18.63 -6.03 14.77
CA LEU A 14 18.27 -5.14 13.65
C LEU A 14 19.33 -5.07 12.53
N LYS A 15 20.57 -5.49 12.79
CA LYS A 15 21.65 -5.53 11.77
C LYS A 15 21.64 -6.82 10.97
N GLU A 16 21.31 -7.92 11.64
CA GLU A 16 21.44 -9.25 11.05
C GLU A 16 20.15 -9.73 10.38
N HIS A 17 18.98 -9.20 10.77
CA HIS A 17 17.70 -9.67 10.30
C HIS A 17 16.92 -8.57 9.58
N SER A 18 16.31 -8.91 8.44
CA SER A 18 15.37 -8.03 7.73
C SER A 18 14.12 -7.78 8.58
N ALA A 19 13.37 -6.70 8.27
CA ALA A 19 12.12 -6.40 8.98
C ALA A 19 11.14 -7.58 8.96
N ASP A 20 11.10 -8.30 7.84
CA ASP A 20 10.24 -9.46 7.62
C ASP A 20 10.66 -10.67 8.48
N GLU A 21 11.95 -10.80 8.81
CA GLU A 21 12.47 -11.86 9.69
C GLU A 21 12.20 -11.60 11.18
N LEU A 22 11.93 -10.33 11.54
CA LEU A 22 11.60 -9.92 12.90
C LEU A 22 10.08 -9.89 13.18
N GLU A 23 9.23 -10.08 12.16
CA GLU A 23 7.79 -10.20 12.34
C GLU A 23 7.40 -11.58 12.91
N VAL A 24 6.49 -11.57 13.89
CA VAL A 24 5.95 -12.79 14.52
C VAL A 24 5.00 -13.56 13.59
N VAL A 25 4.55 -12.92 12.51
CA VAL A 25 3.72 -13.49 11.45
C VAL A 25 4.33 -13.05 10.13
N ALA A 26 4.63 -13.98 9.23
CA ALA A 26 5.11 -13.63 7.90
C ALA A 26 4.10 -12.72 7.19
N GLY A 27 4.53 -11.50 6.83
CA GLY A 27 3.81 -10.65 5.89
C GLY A 27 3.56 -11.37 4.56
N ARG A 28 2.53 -10.94 3.84
CA ARG A 28 2.27 -11.42 2.47
C ARG A 28 3.40 -10.95 1.56
N GLU A 29 3.82 -11.79 0.60
CA GLU A 29 4.77 -11.36 -0.44
C GLU A 29 4.28 -10.08 -1.13
N ARG A 30 5.18 -9.09 -1.19
CA ARG A 30 4.90 -7.76 -1.71
C ARG A 30 5.14 -7.74 -3.21
N GLU A 31 4.08 -7.55 -3.99
CA GLU A 31 4.19 -7.29 -5.43
C GLU A 31 4.32 -5.78 -5.68
N ASN A 32 5.29 -5.36 -6.50
CA ASN A 32 5.35 -3.98 -6.97
C ASN A 32 4.37 -3.78 -8.13
N LEU A 33 3.21 -3.21 -7.84
CA LEU A 33 2.15 -3.01 -8.81
C LEU A 33 2.17 -1.62 -9.47
N GLU A 34 2.99 -0.68 -8.98
CA GLU A 34 3.05 0.67 -9.58
C GLU A 34 3.44 0.61 -11.06
N GLY A 35 2.62 1.23 -11.91
CA GLY A 35 2.75 1.22 -13.36
C GLY A 35 2.18 -0.03 -14.07
N TRP A 36 1.69 -1.03 -13.33
CA TRP A 36 1.12 -2.23 -13.93
C TRP A 36 -0.27 -1.96 -14.55
N ILE A 37 -0.54 -2.60 -15.68
CA ILE A 37 -1.81 -2.56 -16.41
C ILE A 37 -2.23 -4.01 -16.70
N PRO A 38 -3.17 -4.59 -15.94
CA PRO A 38 -3.69 -5.94 -16.19
C PRO A 38 -4.50 -6.04 -17.50
N ALA A 39 -4.52 -7.23 -18.10
CA ALA A 39 -5.21 -7.50 -19.36
C ALA A 39 -6.76 -7.58 -19.25
N LEU A 40 -7.29 -7.92 -18.07
CA LEU A 40 -8.73 -8.05 -17.78
C LEU A 40 -9.51 -8.88 -18.83
N ALA A 41 -8.94 -9.98 -19.36
CA ALA A 41 -9.50 -10.74 -20.48
C ALA A 41 -10.58 -11.74 -20.06
N SER A 42 -10.66 -12.08 -18.77
CA SER A 42 -11.64 -12.99 -18.18
C SER A 42 -12.21 -12.44 -16.88
N ASP A 43 -13.38 -12.96 -16.50
CA ASP A 43 -14.04 -12.62 -15.24
C ASP A 43 -13.16 -12.89 -14.01
N GLU A 44 -12.29 -13.90 -14.08
CA GLU A 44 -11.35 -14.23 -13.00
C GLU A 44 -10.25 -13.17 -12.91
N GLU A 45 -9.60 -12.84 -14.03
CA GLU A 45 -8.56 -11.81 -14.07
C GLU A 45 -9.09 -10.43 -13.62
N VAL A 46 -10.36 -10.12 -13.93
CA VAL A 46 -11.01 -8.91 -13.43
C VAL A 46 -11.09 -8.92 -11.90
N ARG A 47 -11.53 -10.03 -11.31
CA ARG A 47 -11.61 -10.16 -9.85
C ARG A 47 -10.23 -10.06 -9.22
N GLU A 48 -9.28 -10.87 -9.66
CA GLU A 48 -7.91 -10.88 -9.14
C GLU A 48 -7.23 -9.51 -9.23
N SER A 49 -7.40 -8.81 -10.35
CA SER A 49 -6.82 -7.48 -10.54
C SER A 49 -7.43 -6.45 -9.60
N LEU A 50 -8.75 -6.53 -9.35
CA LEU A 50 -9.45 -5.63 -8.43
C LEU A 50 -9.18 -5.96 -6.96
N GLU A 51 -8.90 -7.22 -6.63
CA GLU A 51 -8.35 -7.60 -5.32
C GLU A 51 -7.02 -6.90 -5.07
N LYS A 52 -6.11 -7.00 -6.05
CA LYS A 52 -4.80 -6.31 -5.99
C LYS A 52 -4.97 -4.80 -5.90
N ALA A 53 -5.92 -4.22 -6.66
CA ALA A 53 -6.20 -2.78 -6.63
C ALA A 53 -6.78 -2.29 -5.30
N PHE A 54 -7.48 -3.15 -4.56
CA PHE A 54 -7.96 -2.82 -3.21
C PHE A 54 -6.83 -2.83 -2.18
N ASP A 55 -5.90 -3.79 -2.29
CA ASP A 55 -4.73 -3.86 -1.40
C ASP A 55 -3.72 -2.73 -1.67
N TYR A 56 -3.73 -2.20 -2.89
CA TYR A 56 -2.87 -1.12 -3.35
C TYR A 56 -3.10 0.18 -2.57
N ARG A 57 -2.01 0.77 -2.05
CA ARG A 57 -2.06 2.01 -1.26
C ARG A 57 -1.60 3.22 -2.06
N GLY A 58 -2.06 3.28 -3.30
CA GLY A 58 -1.97 4.43 -4.20
C GLY A 58 -3.28 4.63 -4.96
N ASP A 59 -3.35 5.71 -5.74
CA ASP A 59 -4.46 5.92 -6.67
C ASP A 59 -4.36 4.94 -7.84
N VAL A 60 -5.52 4.50 -8.34
CA VAL A 60 -5.63 3.75 -9.58
C VAL A 60 -6.39 4.56 -10.62
N THR A 61 -6.15 4.25 -11.89
CA THR A 61 -6.93 4.76 -13.02
C THR A 61 -7.85 3.67 -13.54
N ILE A 62 -9.16 3.93 -13.50
CA ILE A 62 -10.21 3.08 -14.06
C ILE A 62 -10.76 3.75 -15.31
N THR A 63 -10.75 3.03 -16.42
CA THR A 63 -11.52 3.40 -17.61
C THR A 63 -12.80 2.57 -17.62
N LYS A 64 -13.95 3.23 -17.61
CA LYS A 64 -15.25 2.59 -17.74
C LYS A 64 -15.57 2.30 -19.21
N LYS A 65 -16.46 1.34 -19.45
CA LYS A 65 -16.95 0.95 -20.79
C LYS A 65 -17.70 2.07 -21.52
N ASP A 66 -18.23 3.05 -20.79
CA ASP A 66 -18.83 4.27 -21.34
C ASP A 66 -17.77 5.33 -21.73
N GLY A 67 -16.48 5.03 -21.55
CA GLY A 67 -15.36 5.92 -21.87
C GLY A 67 -14.98 6.88 -20.74
N VAL A 68 -15.71 6.91 -19.63
CA VAL A 68 -15.36 7.76 -18.48
C VAL A 68 -14.09 7.23 -17.82
N ILE A 69 -13.15 8.13 -17.54
CA ILE A 69 -11.90 7.82 -16.84
C ILE A 69 -12.00 8.38 -15.42
N LEU A 70 -11.76 7.52 -14.43
CA LEU A 70 -11.75 7.85 -13.01
C LEU A 70 -10.37 7.54 -12.44
N GLU A 71 -9.72 8.54 -11.87
CA GLU A 71 -8.47 8.39 -11.11
C GLU A 71 -8.79 8.58 -9.63
N GLY A 72 -8.34 7.67 -8.77
CA GLY A 72 -8.55 7.81 -7.34
C GLY A 72 -8.30 6.54 -6.52
N TYR A 73 -8.63 6.64 -5.24
CA TYR A 73 -8.34 5.62 -4.26
C TYR A 73 -9.53 4.68 -4.06
N ILE A 74 -9.29 3.37 -4.22
CA ILE A 74 -10.28 2.33 -3.90
C ILE A 74 -10.23 2.06 -2.40
N PHE A 75 -11.34 2.29 -1.71
CA PHE A 75 -11.42 2.15 -0.26
C PHE A 75 -12.37 1.04 0.21
N ASP A 76 -13.15 0.45 -0.70
CA ASP A 76 -14.12 -0.61 -0.42
C ASP A 76 -14.37 -1.40 -1.70
N ARG A 77 -14.68 -2.70 -1.55
CA ARG A 77 -15.11 -3.59 -2.63
C ARG A 77 -16.17 -4.54 -2.12
N ARG A 78 -17.12 -4.88 -2.98
CA ARG A 78 -18.13 -5.90 -2.71
C ARG A 78 -18.17 -6.90 -3.85
N SER A 79 -18.02 -8.17 -3.50
CA SER A 79 -18.17 -9.28 -4.43
C SER A 79 -19.61 -9.80 -4.39
N GLY A 80 -20.23 -9.87 -5.56
CA GLY A 80 -21.53 -10.51 -5.77
C GLY A 80 -21.42 -11.79 -6.59
N THR A 81 -22.56 -12.33 -7.02
CA THR A 81 -22.63 -13.55 -7.84
C THR A 81 -22.12 -13.36 -9.27
N SER A 82 -22.13 -12.13 -9.78
CA SER A 82 -21.63 -11.77 -11.11
C SER A 82 -20.78 -10.50 -11.07
N LEU A 83 -20.10 -10.16 -12.17
CA LEU A 83 -19.38 -8.88 -12.28
C LEU A 83 -20.32 -7.66 -12.25
N ARG A 84 -21.60 -7.82 -12.63
CA ARG A 84 -22.59 -6.73 -12.55
C ARG A 84 -23.04 -6.47 -11.11
N ASP A 85 -23.06 -7.52 -10.29
CA ASP A 85 -23.43 -7.45 -8.87
C ASP A 85 -22.23 -7.14 -7.97
N SER A 86 -21.02 -7.13 -8.53
CA SER A 86 -19.78 -6.79 -7.84
C SER A 86 -19.38 -5.36 -8.15
N PHE A 87 -18.89 -4.61 -7.16
CA PHE A 87 -18.47 -3.22 -7.37
C PHE A 87 -17.33 -2.80 -6.44
N ILE A 88 -16.51 -1.87 -6.92
CA ILE A 88 -15.58 -1.11 -6.10
C ILE A 88 -16.21 0.23 -5.71
N ARG A 89 -15.70 0.83 -4.66
CA ARG A 89 -15.98 2.23 -4.31
C ARG A 89 -14.69 3.02 -4.34
N ILE A 90 -14.70 4.08 -5.14
CA ILE A 90 -13.55 4.94 -5.39
C ILE A 90 -13.84 6.35 -4.87
N ILE A 91 -12.83 6.96 -4.25
CA ILE A 91 -12.81 8.40 -3.96
C ILE A 91 -11.95 9.04 -5.04
N PRO A 92 -12.52 9.88 -5.93
CA PRO A 92 -11.75 10.54 -6.97
C PRO A 92 -10.60 11.39 -6.38
N ALA A 93 -9.44 11.32 -7.02
CA ALA A 93 -8.27 12.13 -6.68
C ALA A 93 -8.45 13.60 -7.10
N LYS A 94 -9.24 13.85 -8.15
CA LYS A 94 -9.46 15.17 -8.76
C LYS A 94 -10.95 15.48 -8.80
N GLY A 95 -11.29 16.76 -8.69
CA GLY A 95 -12.67 17.25 -8.77
C GLY A 95 -13.48 17.01 -7.49
N ASP A 96 -14.75 16.66 -7.65
CA ASP A 96 -15.62 16.31 -6.53
C ASP A 96 -15.15 15.00 -5.88
N ARG A 97 -14.92 15.03 -4.57
CA ARG A 97 -14.46 13.87 -3.79
C ARG A 97 -15.61 12.99 -3.32
N ALA A 98 -16.79 13.16 -3.90
CA ALA A 98 -17.93 12.26 -3.72
C ALA A 98 -17.53 10.82 -4.06
N LYS A 99 -17.95 9.88 -3.20
CA LYS A 99 -17.68 8.45 -3.36
C LYS A 99 -18.46 7.93 -4.56
N VAL A 100 -17.77 7.26 -5.48
CA VAL A 100 -18.37 6.68 -6.68
C VAL A 100 -18.35 5.16 -6.57
N ASN A 101 -19.48 4.52 -6.87
CA ASN A 101 -19.53 3.06 -7.02
C ASN A 101 -19.30 2.71 -8.50
N VAL A 102 -18.43 1.74 -8.78
CA VAL A 102 -18.17 1.26 -10.14
C VAL A 102 -18.33 -0.25 -10.16
N ALA A 103 -19.30 -0.75 -10.93
CA ALA A 103 -19.50 -2.18 -11.08
C ALA A 103 -18.31 -2.80 -11.83
N TYR A 104 -17.91 -4.02 -11.48
CA TYR A 104 -16.80 -4.70 -12.15
C TYR A 104 -17.12 -4.87 -13.64
N GLY A 105 -18.38 -5.17 -13.94
CA GLY A 105 -18.89 -5.29 -15.31
C GLY A 105 -18.82 -4.02 -16.14
N ASP A 106 -18.62 -2.84 -15.53
CA ASP A 106 -18.49 -1.56 -16.23
C ASP A 106 -17.03 -1.15 -16.45
N ILE A 107 -16.06 -1.88 -15.91
CA ILE A 107 -14.63 -1.58 -16.05
C ILE A 107 -14.14 -2.13 -17.39
N ALA A 108 -13.51 -1.26 -18.18
CA ALA A 108 -12.87 -1.59 -19.45
C ALA A 108 -11.34 -1.67 -19.32
N ALA A 109 -10.74 -0.86 -18.44
CA ALA A 109 -9.31 -0.92 -18.13
C ALA A 109 -9.05 -0.49 -16.67
N LEU A 110 -7.96 -1.01 -16.12
CA LEU A 110 -7.43 -0.66 -14.80
C LEU A 110 -5.91 -0.41 -14.96
N ALA A 111 -5.39 0.62 -14.31
CA ALA A 111 -3.96 0.88 -14.21
C ALA A 111 -3.61 1.36 -12.80
N PHE A 112 -2.47 0.92 -12.29
CA PHE A 112 -1.95 1.28 -10.97
C PHE A 112 -1.04 2.50 -11.12
N THR A 113 -1.58 3.71 -10.96
CA THR A 113 -0.95 4.95 -11.47
C THR A 113 -0.37 5.87 -10.40
N GLY A 114 -0.89 5.81 -9.18
CA GLY A 114 -0.38 6.54 -8.03
C GLY A 114 0.93 5.94 -7.52
N ARG A 115 1.61 6.63 -6.60
CA ARG A 115 2.71 6.00 -5.85
C ARG A 115 2.11 5.04 -4.83
N ASP A 116 2.60 3.82 -4.76
CA ASP A 116 2.19 2.88 -3.71
C ASP A 116 2.90 3.20 -2.40
N ALA A 117 2.19 3.77 -1.43
CA ALA A 117 2.75 4.04 -0.11
C ALA A 117 3.13 2.74 0.64
N ALA A 118 2.51 1.60 0.30
CA ALA A 118 2.84 0.30 0.90
C ALA A 118 4.06 -0.36 0.24
N ALA A 119 4.42 0.01 -1.00
CA ALA A 119 5.65 -0.45 -1.65
C ALA A 119 6.93 0.19 -1.06
N GLY A 120 6.80 1.12 -0.11
CA GLY A 120 7.90 1.89 0.45
C GLY A 120 8.81 1.11 1.42
N LYS A 121 10.12 1.27 1.20
CA LYS A 121 11.25 0.90 2.08
C LYS A 121 11.30 1.70 3.39
N SER A 122 10.17 2.12 3.95
CA SER A 122 10.13 3.12 5.02
C SER A 122 10.94 2.69 6.23
N PHE A 123 10.86 1.41 6.60
CA PHE A 123 11.66 0.85 7.68
C PHE A 123 13.13 0.68 7.33
N GLU A 124 13.49 0.04 6.21
CA GLU A 124 14.89 -0.12 5.79
C GLU A 124 15.61 1.22 5.60
N ALA A 125 14.93 2.19 4.96
CA ALA A 125 15.46 3.53 4.76
C ALA A 125 15.60 4.29 6.09
N TRP A 126 14.68 4.06 7.04
CA TRP A 126 14.80 4.57 8.39
C TRP A 126 15.97 3.92 9.14
N VAL A 127 16.14 2.59 9.08
CA VAL A 127 17.26 1.85 9.68
C VAL A 127 18.59 2.37 9.11
N LYS A 128 18.69 2.54 7.79
CA LYS A 128 19.88 3.12 7.15
C LYS A 128 20.18 4.52 7.67
N LYS A 129 19.19 5.41 7.72
CA LYS A 129 19.36 6.77 8.26
C LYS A 129 19.73 6.78 9.73
N TYR A 130 19.17 5.87 10.52
CA TYR A 130 19.52 5.70 11.92
C TYR A 130 21.01 5.35 12.08
N TRP A 131 21.52 4.43 11.26
CA TRP A 131 22.94 4.06 11.28
C TRP A 131 23.86 5.18 10.80
N GLU A 132 23.49 5.91 9.74
CA GLU A 132 24.24 7.09 9.27
C GLU A 132 24.36 8.16 10.37
N LYS A 133 23.25 8.47 11.05
CA LYS A 133 23.24 9.44 12.16
C LYS A 133 24.04 8.96 13.38
N LYS A 134 23.94 7.67 13.71
CA LYS A 134 24.72 7.08 14.81
C LYS A 134 26.22 7.10 14.51
N ALA A 135 26.62 6.81 13.26
CA ALA A 135 28.01 6.91 12.83
C ALA A 135 28.54 8.35 12.85
N ALA A 136 27.67 9.34 12.62
CA ALA A 136 27.97 10.76 12.74
C ALA A 136 28.07 11.26 14.21
N GLY A 137 27.80 10.40 15.20
CA GLY A 137 27.87 10.74 16.62
C GLY A 137 26.64 11.49 17.15
N GLU A 138 25.53 11.51 16.41
CA GLU A 138 24.29 12.11 16.88
C GLU A 138 23.72 11.32 18.07
N THR A 139 23.18 12.04 19.06
CA THR A 139 22.44 11.49 20.21
C THR A 139 20.97 11.85 20.07
N ASN A 140 20.07 11.12 20.76
CA ASN A 140 18.60 11.27 20.63
C ASN A 140 18.03 10.98 19.22
N ILE A 141 18.55 9.95 18.55
CA ILE A 141 18.02 9.52 17.25
C ILE A 141 16.75 8.69 17.50
N GLY A 142 15.58 9.32 17.45
CA GLY A 142 14.29 8.69 17.65
C GLY A 142 13.13 9.52 17.10
N ILE A 143 11.93 8.93 17.05
CA ILE A 143 10.69 9.66 16.78
C ILE A 143 10.11 10.04 18.15
N GLU A 144 10.09 11.34 18.47
CA GLU A 144 9.40 11.81 19.68
C GLU A 144 7.90 11.93 19.38
N ALA A 145 7.08 11.33 20.23
CA ALA A 145 5.63 11.50 20.16
C ALA A 145 5.27 12.90 20.69
N GLU A 146 4.35 13.58 20.01
CA GLU A 146 3.74 14.79 20.55
C GLU A 146 3.01 14.47 21.86
N LYS A 147 3.09 15.40 22.82
CA LYS A 147 2.31 15.31 24.05
C LYS A 147 0.84 15.53 23.71
N LEU A 148 0.00 14.63 24.20
CA LEU A 148 -1.44 14.81 24.17
C LEU A 148 -1.81 15.77 25.31
N ASP A 149 -2.41 16.92 24.99
CA ASP A 149 -3.06 17.82 25.94
C ASP A 149 -4.44 17.30 26.36
#